data_AF-A0A956KSU5-F1
#
_entry.id   AF-A0A956KSU5-F1
#
_cell.length_a   1.000
_cell.length_b   1.000
_cell.length_c   1.000
_cell.angle_alpha   90.00
_cell.angle_beta   90.00
_cell.angle_gamma   90.00
#
_symmetry.space_group_name_H-M   'P 1'
#
loop_
_entity.id
_entity.type
_entity.pdbx_description
1 polymer ?
#
loop_
_entity_poly.entity_id
_entity_poly.type
_entity_poly.pdbx_seq_one_letter_code
_entity_poly.pdbx_strand_id
1 'polypeptide(L)'
;MPIRIMPGEVTPTLFVGLGGSGGRAVGRIAKRLRAHNDFELQYRNLVRFIAIDTNDADLARLRKGTTEYGKVDETVLISDFDKVAFSKLRRGELFADADTYFTQWVHDWYQFREESGA
;
A
#
# COMPACT_ATOMS: atom_id res chain seq x y z
N MET A 1 -29.77 1.10 -13.19
CA MET A 1 -29.67 2.25 -14.11
C MET A 1 -28.42 2.10 -14.95
N PRO A 2 -28.47 2.30 -16.28
CA PRO A 2 -27.25 2.32 -17.08
C PRO A 2 -26.47 3.60 -16.76
N ILE A 3 -25.14 3.48 -16.62
CA ILE A 3 -24.25 4.62 -16.39
C ILE A 3 -24.30 5.49 -17.64
N ARG A 4 -24.79 6.72 -17.52
CA ARG A 4 -24.81 7.70 -18.61
C ARG A 4 -23.55 8.55 -18.48
N ILE A 5 -22.46 8.09 -19.08
CA ILE A 5 -21.20 8.86 -19.17
C ILE A 5 -21.39 9.89 -20.28
N MET A 6 -21.45 11.19 -19.97
CA MET A 6 -21.45 12.20 -21.02
C MET A 6 -20.05 12.33 -21.62
N PRO A 7 -19.91 12.59 -22.93
CA PRO A 7 -18.61 12.76 -23.57
C PRO A 7 -17.87 13.96 -22.93
N GLY A 8 -16.81 13.67 -22.16
CA GLY A 8 -15.99 14.66 -21.44
C GLY A 8 -15.95 14.49 -19.91
N GLU A 9 -16.71 13.56 -19.33
CA GLU A 9 -16.93 13.44 -17.88
C GLU A 9 -16.38 12.12 -17.29
N VAL A 10 -15.54 12.26 -16.26
CA VAL A 10 -14.95 11.23 -15.36
C VAL A 10 -14.12 10.13 -16.04
N THR A 11 -12.80 10.33 -16.05
CA THR A 11 -11.82 9.29 -16.42
C THR A 11 -11.79 8.19 -15.35
N PRO A 12 -11.90 6.90 -15.72
CA PRO A 12 -11.63 5.80 -14.81
C PRO A 12 -10.30 6.05 -14.08
N THR A 13 -10.34 6.06 -12.75
CA THR A 13 -9.20 6.48 -11.94
C THR A 13 -8.78 5.36 -11.01
N LEU A 14 -7.49 5.05 -11.06
CA LEU A 14 -6.85 4.08 -10.17
C LEU A 14 -5.98 4.82 -9.15
N PHE A 15 -6.28 4.63 -7.86
CA PHE A 15 -5.43 5.12 -6.78
C PHE A 15 -4.54 3.98 -6.30
N VAL A 16 -3.22 4.13 -6.47
CA VAL A 16 -2.22 3.13 -6.06
C VAL A 16 -1.40 3.70 -4.90
N GLY A 17 -1.46 3.03 -3.75
CA GLY A 17 -0.71 3.37 -2.55
C GLY A 17 0.48 2.44 -2.43
N LEU A 18 1.70 2.98 -2.43
CA LEU A 18 2.94 2.21 -2.27
C LEU A 18 3.49 2.37 -0.86
N GLY A 19 3.79 1.24 -0.22
CA GLY A 19 4.28 1.18 1.15
C GLY A 19 3.28 1.69 2.19
N GLY A 20 3.71 1.74 3.45
CA GLY A 20 2.82 2.08 4.56
C GLY A 20 2.21 3.49 4.45
N SER A 21 2.99 4.49 4.00
CA SER A 21 2.48 5.86 3.82
C SER A 21 1.50 5.97 2.67
N GLY A 22 1.81 5.35 1.52
CA GLY A 22 0.94 5.33 0.34
C GLY A 22 -0.37 4.60 0.62
N GLY A 23 -0.30 3.43 1.26
CA GLY A 23 -1.48 2.65 1.66
C GLY A 23 -2.42 3.46 2.57
N ARG A 24 -1.87 4.16 3.58
CA ARG A 24 -2.65 5.05 4.47
C ARG A 24 -3.30 6.21 3.71
N ALA A 25 -2.59 6.83 2.77
CA ALA A 25 -3.13 7.92 1.96
C ALA A 25 -4.32 7.44 1.12
N VAL A 26 -4.16 6.33 0.40
CA VAL A 26 -5.22 5.74 -0.42
C VAL A 26 -6.40 5.29 0.43
N GLY A 27 -6.18 4.70 1.60
CA GLY A 27 -7.24 4.37 2.55
C GLY A 27 -8.06 5.58 3.01
N ARG A 28 -7.42 6.74 3.26
CA ARG A 28 -8.13 7.99 3.61
C ARG A 28 -8.93 8.56 2.45
N ILE A 29 -8.38 8.51 1.22
CA ILE A 29 -9.10 8.93 0.01
C ILE A 29 -10.32 8.03 -0.20
N ALA A 30 -10.16 6.71 -0.08
CA ALA A 30 -11.25 5.75 -0.18
C ALA A 30 -12.36 6.04 0.83
N LYS A 31 -12.00 6.34 2.09
CA LYS A 31 -12.97 6.73 3.13
C LYS A 31 -13.78 7.94 2.70
N ARG A 32 -13.09 8.99 2.26
CA ARG A 32 -13.71 10.28 1.93
C ARG A 32 -14.58 10.18 0.69
N LEU A 33 -14.12 9.47 -0.35
CA LEU A 33 -14.87 9.32 -1.59
C LEU A 33 -16.13 8.47 -1.40
N ARG A 34 -16.04 7.37 -0.62
CA ARG A 34 -17.19 6.50 -0.32
C ARG A 34 -18.24 7.16 0.55
N ALA A 35 -17.87 8.18 1.33
CA ALA A 35 -18.81 8.97 2.12
C ALA A 35 -19.59 10.01 1.30
N HIS A 36 -19.25 10.21 0.02
CA HIS A 36 -19.96 11.15 -0.85
C HIS A 36 -21.32 10.57 -1.27
N ASN A 37 -22.37 11.40 -1.26
CA ASN A 37 -23.74 10.96 -1.58
C ASN A 37 -23.85 10.32 -2.97
N ASP A 38 -23.10 10.82 -3.93
CA ASP A 38 -23.09 10.34 -5.32
C ASP A 38 -22.16 9.13 -5.56
N PHE A 39 -21.52 8.57 -4.52
CA PHE A 39 -20.56 7.47 -4.69
C PHE A 39 -21.16 6.29 -5.44
N GLU A 40 -22.34 5.84 -5.01
CA GLU A 40 -23.00 4.68 -5.61
C GLU A 40 -23.40 4.90 -7.07
N LEU A 41 -23.82 6.12 -7.42
CA LEU A 41 -24.33 6.44 -8.75
C LEU A 41 -23.20 6.76 -9.74
N GLN A 42 -22.19 7.52 -9.31
CA GLN A 42 -21.18 8.10 -10.19
C GLN A 42 -19.80 7.45 -10.06
N TYR A 43 -19.36 7.10 -8.84
CA TYR A 43 -17.94 6.79 -8.61
C TYR A 43 -17.63 5.30 -8.43
N ARG A 44 -18.57 4.50 -7.91
CA ARG A 44 -18.35 3.09 -7.52
C ARG A 44 -17.74 2.23 -8.63
N ASN A 45 -18.12 2.49 -9.87
CA ASN A 45 -17.67 1.71 -11.04
C ASN A 45 -16.52 2.38 -11.80
N LEU A 46 -16.15 3.62 -11.44
CA LEU A 46 -15.09 4.40 -12.11
C LEU A 46 -13.81 4.50 -11.30
N VAL A 47 -13.88 4.25 -9.99
CA VAL A 47 -12.73 4.37 -9.09
C VAL A 47 -12.37 3.03 -8.46
N ARG A 48 -11.07 2.75 -8.42
CA ARG A 48 -10.48 1.60 -7.70
C ARG A 48 -9.31 2.04 -6.84
N PHE A 49 -9.18 1.39 -5.69
CA PHE A 49 -8.12 1.63 -4.71
C PHE A 49 -7.27 0.37 -4.57
N ILE A 50 -5.95 0.50 -4.77
CA ILE A 50 -4.97 -0.57 -4.61
C ILE A 50 -3.92 -0.14 -3.59
N ALA A 51 -3.56 -1.02 -2.66
CA ALA A 51 -2.40 -0.83 -1.79
C ALA A 51 -1.38 -1.95 -2.04
N ILE A 52 -0.12 -1.55 -2.21
CA ILE A 52 1.00 -2.46 -2.43
C ILE A 52 2.00 -2.19 -1.32
N ASP A 53 2.28 -3.20 -0.51
CA ASP A 53 3.22 -3.07 0.59
C ASP A 53 3.93 -4.41 0.85
N THR A 54 4.88 -4.34 1.74
CA THR A 54 5.69 -5.44 2.27
C THR A 54 5.27 -5.80 3.70
N ASN A 55 4.22 -5.16 4.23
CA ASN A 55 3.67 -5.45 5.55
C ASN A 55 2.24 -5.98 5.42
N ASP A 56 2.06 -7.29 5.62
CA ASP A 56 0.76 -7.94 5.48
C ASP A 56 -0.26 -7.47 6.53
N ALA A 57 0.19 -7.15 7.75
CA ALA A 57 -0.71 -6.65 8.79
C ALA A 57 -1.31 -5.28 8.43
N ASP A 58 -0.51 -4.39 7.84
CA ASP A 58 -0.99 -3.08 7.36
C ASP A 58 -1.93 -3.26 6.15
N LEU A 59 -1.60 -4.17 5.21
CA LEU A 59 -2.47 -4.50 4.08
C LEU A 59 -3.80 -5.12 4.52
N ALA A 60 -3.80 -5.98 5.53
CA ALA A 60 -5.01 -6.59 6.09
C ALA A 60 -5.94 -5.54 6.69
N ARG A 61 -5.39 -4.55 7.41
CA ARG A 61 -6.16 -3.40 7.94
C ARG A 61 -6.81 -2.59 6.81
N LEU A 62 -6.07 -2.31 5.75
CA LEU A 62 -6.58 -1.56 4.58
C LEU A 62 -7.66 -2.34 3.81
N ARG A 63 -7.48 -3.66 3.63
CA ARG A 63 -8.45 -4.56 2.98
C ARG A 63 -9.76 -4.65 3.75
N LYS A 64 -9.69 -4.67 5.08
CA LYS A 64 -10.88 -4.67 5.96
C LYS A 64 -11.55 -3.29 5.99
N GLY A 65 -10.76 -2.23 5.94
CA GLY A 65 -11.17 -0.88 6.35
C GLY A 65 -11.18 -0.78 7.88
N THR A 66 -11.02 0.44 8.39
CA THR A 66 -11.00 0.76 9.83
C THR A 66 -11.77 2.05 10.10
N THR A 67 -11.81 2.49 11.36
CA THR A 67 -12.33 3.81 11.70
C THR A 67 -11.52 4.94 11.05
N GLU A 68 -10.23 4.73 10.77
CA GLU A 68 -9.35 5.72 10.15
C GLU A 68 -9.35 5.64 8.62
N TYR A 69 -9.51 4.43 8.05
CA TYR A 69 -9.34 4.15 6.62
C TYR A 69 -10.58 3.52 6.01
N GLY A 70 -10.92 3.93 4.79
CA GLY A 70 -11.91 3.24 3.98
C GLY A 70 -11.35 1.92 3.46
N LYS A 71 -12.26 1.03 3.05
CA LYS A 71 -11.89 -0.23 2.40
C LYS A 71 -11.13 0.05 1.09
N VAL A 72 -9.90 -0.46 1.01
CA VAL A 72 -9.12 -0.58 -0.22
C VAL A 72 -9.61 -1.83 -0.97
N ASP A 73 -9.81 -1.71 -2.28
CA ASP A 73 -10.43 -2.78 -3.08
C ASP A 73 -9.47 -3.98 -3.22
N GLU A 74 -8.20 -3.70 -3.52
CA GLU A 74 -7.16 -4.73 -3.68
C GLU A 74 -5.93 -4.41 -2.84
N THR A 75 -5.35 -5.44 -2.22
CA THR A 75 -4.11 -5.30 -1.46
C THR A 75 -3.11 -6.37 -1.87
N VAL A 76 -1.91 -5.95 -2.25
CA VAL A 76 -0.86 -6.81 -2.83
C VAL A 76 0.34 -6.80 -1.91
N LEU A 77 0.66 -7.97 -1.35
CA LEU A 77 1.89 -8.19 -0.61
C LEU A 77 3.02 -8.47 -1.61
N ILE A 78 4.08 -7.66 -1.59
CA ILE A 78 5.25 -7.81 -2.48
C ILE A 78 6.51 -8.28 -1.76
N SER A 79 6.39 -8.74 -0.52
CA SER A 79 7.48 -9.43 0.18
C SER A 79 6.98 -10.72 0.79
N ASP A 80 7.52 -11.83 0.31
CA ASP A 80 7.45 -13.14 0.99
C ASP A 80 8.79 -13.41 1.72
N PHE A 81 9.36 -12.38 2.35
CA PHE A 81 10.62 -12.52 3.07
C PHE A 81 10.69 -11.64 4.31
N ASP A 82 11.31 -12.18 5.35
CA ASP A 82 11.66 -11.44 6.56
C ASP A 82 12.72 -10.39 6.20
N LYS A 83 12.34 -9.12 6.34
CA LYS A 83 13.21 -7.96 6.00
C LYS A 83 14.45 -7.91 6.87
N VAL A 84 14.35 -8.32 8.13
CA VAL A 84 15.49 -8.34 9.05
C VAL A 84 16.43 -9.45 8.64
N ALA A 85 15.92 -10.67 8.44
CA ALA A 85 16.75 -11.76 7.93
C ALA A 85 17.40 -11.41 6.58
N PHE A 86 16.65 -10.80 5.66
CA PHE A 86 17.16 -10.36 4.36
C PHE A 86 18.24 -9.28 4.49
N SER A 87 18.02 -8.27 5.33
CA SER A 87 19.02 -7.21 5.52
C SER A 87 20.28 -7.73 6.20
N LYS A 88 20.17 -8.58 7.23
CA LYS A 88 21.31 -9.24 7.88
C LYS A 88 22.11 -10.10 6.89
N LEU A 89 21.41 -10.87 6.05
CA LEU A 89 22.04 -11.64 4.98
C LEU A 89 22.81 -10.73 4.02
N ARG A 90 22.21 -9.63 3.57
CA ARG A 90 22.81 -8.68 2.61
C ARG A 90 23.95 -7.85 3.21
N ARG A 91 23.98 -7.64 4.52
CA ARG A 91 25.10 -7.01 5.24
C ARG A 91 26.27 -7.96 5.49
N GLY A 92 26.09 -9.24 5.20
CA GLY A 92 27.06 -10.29 5.50
C GLY A 92 27.16 -10.65 6.98
N GLU A 93 26.10 -10.39 7.75
CA GLU A 93 26.03 -10.75 9.18
C GLU A 93 25.60 -12.21 9.40
N LEU A 94 25.31 -12.93 8.31
CA LEU A 94 24.94 -14.35 8.32
C LEU A 94 25.99 -15.15 7.52
N PHE A 95 25.56 -16.14 6.74
CA PHE A 95 26.45 -17.06 6.04
C PHE A 95 26.95 -16.56 4.68
N ALA A 96 26.50 -15.38 4.23
CA ALA A 96 26.87 -14.79 2.93
C ALA A 96 27.82 -13.61 3.14
N ASP A 97 28.65 -13.29 2.14
CA ASP A 97 29.44 -12.05 2.14
C ASP A 97 28.54 -10.83 1.97
N ALA A 98 29.00 -9.67 2.44
CA ALA A 98 28.28 -8.41 2.31
C ALA A 98 28.06 -8.04 0.83
N ASP A 99 26.80 -7.75 0.47
CA ASP A 99 26.43 -7.31 -0.87
C ASP A 99 26.75 -5.82 -1.04
N THR A 100 27.78 -5.53 -1.84
CA THR A 100 28.24 -4.15 -2.13
C THR A 100 27.14 -3.28 -2.76
N TYR A 101 26.21 -3.87 -3.53
CA TYR A 101 25.10 -3.10 -4.09
C TYR A 101 24.05 -2.74 -3.05
N PHE A 102 23.93 -3.51 -1.98
CA PHE A 102 23.01 -3.23 -0.89
C PHE A 102 23.60 -2.20 0.09
N THR A 103 24.84 -2.43 0.54
CA THR A 103 25.49 -1.60 1.58
C THR A 103 25.84 -0.18 1.10
N GLN A 104 25.96 0.06 -0.21
CA GLN A 104 26.12 1.42 -0.75
C GLN A 104 24.89 2.33 -0.52
N TRP A 105 23.68 1.76 -0.39
CA TRP A 105 22.44 2.51 -0.17
C TRP A 105 21.94 2.39 1.27
N VAL A 106 22.30 1.30 1.96
CA VAL A 106 21.82 0.97 3.29
C VAL A 106 22.99 0.98 4.28
N HIS A 107 23.23 2.15 4.87
CA HIS A 107 24.29 2.33 5.86
C HIS A 107 24.10 1.46 7.12
N ASP A 108 25.21 1.13 7.79
CA ASP A 108 25.28 0.26 8.98
C ASP A 108 24.42 0.72 10.16
N TRP A 109 24.24 2.04 10.29
CA TRP A 109 23.39 2.61 11.34
C TRP A 109 21.88 2.50 11.04
N TYR A 110 21.48 2.19 9.81
CA TYR A 110 20.07 2.10 9.42
C TYR A 110 19.49 0.72 9.77
N GLN A 111 18.44 0.70 10.59
CA GLN A 111 17.74 -0.51 10.99
C GLN A 111 16.36 -0.57 10.31
N PHE A 112 16.08 -1.68 9.61
CA PHE A 112 14.74 -1.92 9.09
C PHE A 112 13.81 -2.24 10.25
N ARG A 113 12.67 -1.57 10.29
CA ARG A 113 11.66 -1.83 11.33
C ARG A 113 11.02 -3.20 11.10
N GLU A 114 10.98 -4.01 12.15
CA GLU A 114 10.25 -5.29 12.16
C GLU A 114 8.73 -5.07 12.05
N GLU A 115 8.20 -4.04 12.73
CA GLU A 115 6.78 -3.70 12.70
C GLU A 115 6.50 -2.19 12.69
N SER A 116 5.42 -1.79 12.01
CA SER A 116 4.83 -0.45 12.13
C SER A 116 4.08 -0.32 13.47
N GLY A 117 4.72 0.18 14.53
CA GLY A 117 3.99 0.67 15.72
C GLY A 117 4.54 0.33 17.12
N ALA A 118 5.85 0.13 17.28
CA ALA A 118 6.50 0.19 18.60
C ALA A 118 7.03 1.61 18.88
#